data_AF-A0A9D6URS6-F1
#
_entry.id   AF-A0A9D6URS6-F1
#
_cell.length_a   1.000
_cell.length_b   1.000
_cell.length_c   1.000
_cell.angle_alpha   90.00
_cell.angle_beta   90.00
_cell.angle_gamma   90.00
#
_symmetry.space_group_name_H-M   'P 1'
#
loop_
_entity.id
_entity.type
_entity.pdbx_description
1 polymer ?
#
loop_
_entity_poly.entity_id
_entity_poly.type
_entity_poly.pdbx_seq_one_letter_code
_entity_poly.pdbx_strand_id
1 'polypeptide(L)'
;MEVIVLADDLTGALEAGAQFAGAGAVAVVLTKDPPKFDVPVVIIDTETRHLAPPEAARRVFRHAQWAKDAGVALIYKKTDSTLRGNIGAELGALLGAFPGRRLTYAPAYPQLGRTVVHGRLLLDGLPVEQTPFAGDPIDPVTESNIEVVLVRQGAPLGS
;
A
#
# COMPACT_ATOMS: atom_id res chain seq x y z
N MET A 1 18.25 6.93 6.79
CA MET A 1 16.85 6.72 6.34
C MET A 1 16.18 5.70 7.24
N GLU A 2 15.10 6.09 7.91
CA GLU A 2 14.40 5.25 8.91
C GLU A 2 13.16 4.58 8.30
N VAL A 3 12.42 5.30 7.47
CA VAL A 3 11.16 4.83 6.89
C VAL A 3 11.17 5.01 5.38
N ILE A 4 10.74 3.99 4.66
CA ILE A 4 10.34 4.10 3.26
C ILE A 4 8.85 3.81 3.12
N VAL A 5 8.14 4.66 2.40
CA VAL A 5 6.75 4.45 2.02
C VAL A 5 6.70 4.05 0.56
N LEU A 6 6.00 2.97 0.24
CA LEU A 6 5.71 2.57 -1.14
C LEU A 6 4.21 2.80 -1.38
N ALA A 7 3.85 3.84 -2.11
CA ALA A 7 2.47 4.19 -2.44
C ALA A 7 2.14 3.72 -3.86
N ASP A 8 0.96 3.13 -4.06
CA ASP A 8 0.51 2.62 -5.36
C ASP A 8 0.14 3.73 -6.37
N ASP A 9 -0.09 4.95 -5.89
CA ASP A 9 -0.34 6.16 -6.69
C ASP A 9 0.24 7.44 -6.07
N LEU A 10 0.30 8.50 -6.89
CA LEU A 10 0.80 9.81 -6.48
C LEU A 10 -0.04 10.47 -5.37
N THR A 11 -1.37 10.32 -5.41
CA THR A 11 -2.24 10.93 -4.38
C THR A 11 -1.96 10.34 -3.01
N GLY A 12 -1.90 9.01 -2.89
CA GLY A 12 -1.54 8.33 -1.66
C GLY A 12 -0.11 8.63 -1.21
N ALA A 13 0.82 8.85 -2.14
CA ALA A 13 2.19 9.27 -1.83
C ALA A 13 2.23 10.67 -1.19
N LEU A 14 1.51 11.63 -1.77
CA LEU A 14 1.43 13.01 -1.27
C LEU A 14 0.70 13.08 0.08
N GLU A 15 -0.39 12.31 0.24
CA GLU A 15 -1.08 12.17 1.52
C GLU A 15 -0.14 11.66 2.62
N ALA A 16 0.61 10.58 2.36
CA ALA A 16 1.57 10.05 3.32
C ALA A 16 2.67 11.07 3.64
N GLY A 17 3.21 11.75 2.62
CA GLY A 17 4.20 12.81 2.80
C GLY A 17 3.69 13.94 3.70
N ALA A 18 2.45 14.40 3.49
CA ALA A 18 1.81 15.42 4.32
C ALA A 18 1.63 14.97 5.78
N GLN A 19 1.27 13.70 6.02
CA GLN A 19 1.13 13.16 7.38
C GLN A 19 2.49 13.10 8.11
N PHE A 20 3.55 12.64 7.45
CA PHE A 20 4.90 12.64 8.04
C PHE A 20 5.41 14.07 8.31
N ALA A 21 5.21 15.00 7.37
CA ALA A 21 5.58 16.40 7.55
C ALA A 21 4.79 17.05 8.70
N GLY A 22 3.48 16.78 8.80
CA GLY A 22 2.64 17.25 9.90
C GLY A 22 3.06 16.71 11.27
N ALA A 23 3.69 15.53 11.31
CA ALA A 23 4.30 14.96 12.51
C ALA A 23 5.74 15.47 12.79
N GLY A 24 6.26 16.40 11.98
CA GLY A 24 7.57 17.02 12.17
C GLY A 24 8.75 16.29 11.49
N ALA A 25 8.50 15.25 10.69
CA ALA A 25 9.55 14.56 9.96
C ALA A 25 9.90 15.25 8.64
N VAL A 26 11.18 15.24 8.27
CA VAL A 26 11.60 15.60 6.90
C VAL A 26 11.28 14.43 5.97
N ALA A 27 10.35 14.67 5.04
CA ALA A 27 9.85 13.67 4.11
C ALA A 27 10.04 14.14 2.66
N VAL A 28 10.44 13.22 1.78
CA VAL A 28 10.59 13.48 0.33
C VAL A 28 9.74 12.50 -0.45
N VAL A 29 8.93 13.01 -1.39
CA VAL A 29 8.14 12.20 -2.33
C VAL A 29 8.88 12.11 -3.67
N LEU A 30 8.97 10.89 -4.20
CA LEU A 30 9.70 10.58 -5.43
C LEU A 30 8.78 9.84 -6.40
N THR A 31 8.78 10.28 -7.66
CA THR A 31 8.08 9.62 -8.78
C THR A 31 9.01 8.78 -9.65
N LYS A 32 10.29 8.71 -9.25
CA LYS A 32 11.36 7.96 -9.93
C LYS A 32 12.16 7.21 -8.88
N ASP A 33 13.00 6.31 -9.36
CA ASP A 33 13.90 5.54 -8.51
C ASP A 33 14.72 6.46 -7.60
N PRO A 34 14.79 6.16 -6.30
CA PRO A 34 15.49 6.99 -5.36
C PRO A 34 17.00 6.97 -5.64
N PRO A 35 17.66 8.12 -5.85
CA PRO A 35 19.09 8.18 -5.54
C PRO A 35 19.31 7.94 -4.04
N LYS A 36 20.57 7.81 -3.62
CA LYS A 36 20.90 7.74 -2.19
C LYS A 36 20.48 9.06 -1.53
N PHE A 37 19.56 8.99 -0.57
CA PHE A 37 19.14 10.15 0.23
C PHE A 37 19.45 9.91 1.70
N ASP A 38 19.86 10.98 2.38
CA ASP A 38 20.01 11.01 3.82
C ASP A 38 18.87 11.84 4.44
N VAL A 39 17.65 11.33 4.31
CA VAL A 39 16.46 11.89 4.98
C VAL A 39 15.78 10.81 5.83
N PRO A 40 15.06 11.19 6.91
CA PRO A 40 14.36 10.25 7.76
C PRO A 40 13.31 9.42 7.00
N VAL A 41 12.52 10.07 6.12
CA VAL A 41 11.39 9.44 5.41
C VAL A 41 11.50 9.65 3.90
N VAL A 42 11.45 8.56 3.14
CA VAL A 42 11.34 8.58 1.67
C VAL A 42 10.01 7.95 1.26
N ILE A 43 9.23 8.64 0.45
CA ILE A 43 8.00 8.13 -0.13
C ILE A 43 8.22 7.94 -1.62
N ILE A 44 7.96 6.73 -2.11
CA ILE A 44 8.02 6.39 -3.53
C ILE A 44 6.60 6.17 -4.02
N ASP A 45 6.21 6.97 -4.99
CA ASP A 45 5.07 6.67 -5.84
C ASP A 45 5.48 5.59 -6.85
N THR A 46 4.89 4.41 -6.71
CA THR A 46 5.20 3.26 -7.55
C THR A 46 4.36 3.24 -8.83
N GLU A 47 3.33 4.08 -8.97
CA GLU A 47 2.43 4.09 -10.14
C GLU A 47 2.01 2.65 -10.53
N THR A 48 1.52 1.88 -9.56
CA THR A 48 1.22 0.44 -9.72
C THR A 48 -0.27 0.11 -9.69
N ARG A 49 -1.14 1.04 -9.28
CA ARG A 49 -2.58 0.79 -9.11
C ARG A 49 -3.23 0.15 -10.33
N HIS A 50 -2.96 0.71 -11.51
CA HIS A 50 -3.59 0.32 -12.77
C HIS A 50 -2.71 -0.60 -13.63
N LEU A 51 -1.58 -1.08 -13.11
CA LEU A 51 -0.71 -2.00 -13.84
C LEU A 51 -1.27 -3.43 -13.80
N ALA A 52 -0.79 -4.28 -14.70
CA ALA A 52 -1.01 -5.71 -14.57
C ALA A 52 -0.38 -6.23 -13.25
N PRO A 53 -1.04 -7.15 -12.53
CA PRO A 53 -0.55 -7.62 -11.23
C PRO A 53 0.92 -8.10 -11.21
N PRO A 54 1.42 -8.85 -12.22
CA PRO A 54 2.83 -9.25 -12.26
C PRO A 54 3.80 -8.06 -12.38
N GLU A 55 3.40 -7.00 -13.07
CA GLU A 55 4.23 -5.80 -13.24
C GLU A 55 4.24 -4.95 -11.97
N ALA A 56 3.08 -4.80 -11.31
CA ALA A 56 2.99 -4.17 -10.01
C ALA A 56 3.86 -4.88 -8.97
N ALA A 57 3.78 -6.21 -8.90
CA ALA A 57 4.61 -7.04 -8.04
C ALA A 57 6.10 -6.85 -8.34
N ARG A 58 6.52 -6.88 -9.62
CA ARG A 58 7.92 -6.67 -10.03
C ARG A 58 8.45 -5.32 -9.56
N ARG A 59 7.66 -4.26 -9.72
CA ARG A 59 8.07 -2.89 -9.35
C ARG A 59 8.22 -2.73 -7.84
N VAL A 60 7.25 -3.25 -7.07
CA VAL A 60 7.30 -3.23 -5.61
C VAL A 60 8.46 -4.09 -5.08
N PHE A 61 8.68 -5.29 -5.63
CA PHE A 61 9.80 -6.16 -5.25
C PHE A 61 11.15 -5.45 -5.42
N ARG A 62 11.34 -4.75 -6.55
CA ARG A 62 12.57 -4.00 -6.82
C ARG A 62 12.82 -2.87 -5.81
N HIS A 63 11.79 -2.10 -5.46
CA HIS A 63 11.92 -1.07 -4.43
C HIS A 63 12.15 -1.66 -3.02
N ALA A 64 11.54 -2.81 -2.74
CA ALA A 64 11.75 -3.56 -1.51
C ALA A 64 13.21 -4.06 -1.38
N GLN A 65 13.80 -4.57 -2.46
CA GLN A 65 15.22 -4.93 -2.50
C GLN A 65 16.13 -3.73 -2.31
N TRP A 66 15.84 -2.61 -2.97
CA TRP A 66 16.60 -1.37 -2.75
C TRP A 66 16.54 -0.92 -1.29
N ALA A 67 15.36 -0.95 -0.66
CA ALA A 67 15.20 -0.60 0.75
C ALA A 67 15.98 -1.54 1.68
N LYS A 68 16.00 -2.84 1.36
CA LYS A 68 16.80 -3.84 2.07
C LYS A 68 18.30 -3.52 1.98
N ASP A 69 18.80 -3.24 0.78
CA ASP A 69 20.22 -2.93 0.53
C ASP A 69 20.64 -1.59 1.17
N ALA A 70 19.70 -0.65 1.26
CA ALA A 70 19.88 0.62 1.95
C ALA A 70 19.77 0.51 3.49
N GLY A 71 19.45 -0.66 4.03
CA GLY A 71 19.34 -0.87 5.48
C GLY A 71 18.16 -0.15 6.13
N VAL A 72 17.06 0.08 5.40
CA VAL A 72 15.86 0.75 5.91
C VAL A 72 15.25 -0.05 7.06
N ALA A 73 14.90 0.63 8.16
CA ALA A 73 14.32 -0.01 9.34
C ALA A 73 12.84 -0.40 9.14
N LEU A 74 12.06 0.44 8.44
CA LEU A 74 10.63 0.23 8.25
C LEU A 74 10.20 0.49 6.80
N ILE A 75 9.47 -0.48 6.22
CA ILE A 75 8.74 -0.31 4.97
C ILE A 75 7.25 -0.16 5.31
N TYR A 76 6.66 0.97 4.95
CA TYR A 76 5.23 1.20 5.02
C TYR A 76 4.64 1.08 3.62
N LYS A 77 3.79 0.08 3.40
CA LYS A 77 3.06 -0.05 2.14
C LYS A 77 1.77 0.74 2.22
N LYS A 78 1.68 1.82 1.43
CA LYS A 78 0.45 2.60 1.27
C LYS A 78 -0.32 2.03 0.07
N THR A 79 -1.58 1.68 0.31
CA THR A 79 -2.54 1.24 -0.72
C THR A 79 -3.73 2.19 -0.75
N ASP A 80 -4.59 2.00 -1.75
CA ASP A 80 -5.92 2.61 -1.75
C ASP A 80 -6.73 2.22 -0.51
N SER A 81 -7.44 3.19 0.06
CA SER A 81 -8.23 3.01 1.29
C SER A 81 -9.58 2.31 1.05
N THR A 82 -9.89 1.94 -0.19
CA THR A 82 -11.14 1.28 -0.60
C THR A 82 -10.90 -0.05 -1.31
N LEU A 83 -9.70 -0.63 -1.16
CA LEU A 83 -9.28 -1.92 -1.73
C LEU A 83 -9.14 -1.97 -3.26
N ARG A 84 -8.94 -0.83 -3.93
CA ARG A 84 -8.61 -0.80 -5.37
C ARG A 84 -7.14 -1.16 -5.62
N GLY A 85 -6.85 -1.61 -6.84
CA GLY A 85 -5.49 -1.92 -7.30
C GLY A 85 -4.96 -3.30 -6.92
N ASN A 86 -3.62 -3.44 -6.98
CA ASN A 86 -2.90 -4.72 -6.96
C ASN A 86 -2.42 -5.16 -5.55
N ILE A 87 -3.22 -4.94 -4.51
CA ILE A 87 -2.83 -5.08 -3.11
C ILE A 87 -2.16 -6.44 -2.82
N GLY A 88 -2.82 -7.55 -3.13
CA GLY A 88 -2.28 -8.88 -2.81
C GLY A 88 -0.99 -9.20 -3.56
N ALA A 89 -0.88 -8.80 -4.83
CA ALA A 89 0.33 -8.99 -5.62
C ALA A 89 1.51 -8.16 -5.07
N GLU A 90 1.25 -6.91 -4.67
CA GLU A 90 2.25 -6.02 -4.09
C GLU A 90 2.69 -6.46 -2.68
N LEU A 91 1.76 -6.92 -1.84
CA LEU A 91 2.09 -7.49 -0.53
C LEU A 91 2.86 -8.81 -0.66
N GLY A 92 2.49 -9.67 -1.63
CA GLY A 92 3.22 -10.88 -1.96
C GLY A 92 4.65 -10.58 -2.41
N ALA A 93 4.85 -9.55 -3.23
CA ALA A 93 6.18 -9.07 -3.62
C ALA A 93 7.02 -8.60 -2.41
N LEU A 94 6.42 -7.87 -1.47
CA LEU A 94 7.11 -7.48 -0.24
C LEU A 94 7.55 -8.69 0.59
N LEU A 95 6.66 -9.65 0.80
CA LEU A 95 6.99 -10.87 1.54
C LEU A 95 8.07 -11.70 0.82
N GLY A 96 8.06 -11.73 -0.50
CA GLY A 96 9.11 -12.37 -1.31
C GLY A 96 10.49 -11.70 -1.15
N ALA A 97 10.54 -10.37 -1.01
CA ALA A 97 11.80 -9.64 -0.78
C ALA A 97 12.38 -9.86 0.63
N PHE A 98 11.51 -10.22 1.59
CA PHE A 98 11.85 -10.44 2.99
C PHE A 98 11.37 -11.82 3.51
N PRO A 99 11.96 -12.94 3.03
CA PRO A 99 11.56 -14.27 3.47
C PRO A 99 11.60 -14.43 4.99
N GLY A 100 10.55 -15.03 5.56
CA GLY A 100 10.42 -15.28 7.00
C GLY A 100 10.00 -14.06 7.83
N ARG A 101 9.82 -12.88 7.22
CA ARG A 101 9.20 -11.73 7.90
C ARG A 101 7.67 -11.82 7.85
N ARG A 102 7.03 -11.15 8.81
CA ARG A 102 5.58 -10.96 8.85
C ARG A 102 5.25 -9.56 8.38
N LEU A 103 4.11 -9.42 7.72
CA LEU A 103 3.52 -8.16 7.31
C LEU A 103 2.13 -8.05 7.92
N THR A 104 1.83 -6.89 8.50
CA THR A 104 0.48 -6.57 8.99
C THR A 104 -0.21 -5.67 7.98
N TYR A 105 -1.36 -6.09 7.48
CA TYR A 105 -2.20 -5.27 6.61
C TYR A 105 -3.38 -4.71 7.40
N ALA A 106 -3.43 -3.38 7.51
CA ALA A 106 -4.43 -2.66 8.29
C ALA A 106 -4.95 -1.44 7.48
N PRO A 107 -5.93 -1.64 6.57
CA PRO A 107 -6.42 -0.58 5.68
C PRO A 107 -7.43 0.38 6.34
N ALA A 108 -7.75 0.19 7.61
CA ALA A 108 -8.68 1.07 8.33
C ALA A 108 -8.13 2.50 8.41
N TYR A 109 -9.00 3.49 8.18
CA TYR A 109 -8.71 4.89 8.41
C TYR A 109 -9.93 5.58 9.06
N PRO A 110 -10.11 5.45 10.38
CA PRO A 110 -11.34 5.84 11.07
C PRO A 110 -11.69 7.32 10.93
N GLN A 111 -10.69 8.22 10.86
CA GLN A 111 -10.91 9.66 10.67
C GLN A 111 -11.61 9.98 9.35
N LEU A 112 -11.52 9.09 8.36
CA LEU A 112 -12.20 9.20 7.08
C LEU A 112 -13.36 8.20 6.95
N GLY A 113 -13.85 7.63 8.05
CA GLY A 113 -14.98 6.69 8.04
C GLY A 113 -14.64 5.29 7.53
N ARG A 114 -13.36 4.98 7.23
CA ARG A 114 -12.93 3.64 6.82
C ARG A 114 -12.67 2.78 8.05
N THR A 115 -13.41 1.70 8.23
CA THR A 115 -13.27 0.79 9.38
C THR A 115 -13.19 -0.66 8.92
N VAL A 116 -12.51 -1.53 9.68
CA VAL A 116 -12.48 -2.96 9.41
C VAL A 116 -13.23 -3.68 10.52
N VAL A 117 -14.31 -4.39 10.16
CA VAL A 117 -15.17 -5.12 11.09
C VAL A 117 -15.33 -6.54 10.58
N HIS A 118 -14.97 -7.52 11.40
CA HIS A 118 -14.99 -8.95 11.03
C HIS A 118 -14.31 -9.25 9.68
N GLY A 119 -13.15 -8.61 9.44
CA GLY A 119 -12.37 -8.79 8.20
C GLY A 119 -12.91 -8.04 6.97
N ARG A 120 -14.04 -7.33 7.10
CA ARG A 120 -14.64 -6.53 6.02
C ARG A 120 -14.28 -5.07 6.17
N LEU A 121 -13.86 -4.44 5.09
CA LEU A 121 -13.68 -3.00 5.01
C LEU A 121 -15.03 -2.31 4.78
N LEU A 122 -15.34 -1.33 5.64
CA LEU A 122 -16.53 -0.51 5.59
C LEU A 122 -16.16 0.96 5.36
N LEU A 123 -16.99 1.69 4.65
CA LEU A 123 -16.98 3.14 4.54
C LEU A 123 -18.30 3.68 5.13
N ASP A 124 -18.19 4.50 6.19
CA ASP A 124 -19.34 5.07 6.88
C ASP A 124 -20.38 4.00 7.31
N GLY A 125 -19.88 2.82 7.69
CA GLY A 125 -20.68 1.67 8.13
C GLY A 125 -21.19 0.76 7.02
N LEU A 126 -21.03 1.11 5.75
CA LEU A 126 -21.41 0.28 4.61
C LEU A 126 -20.22 -0.51 4.05
N PRO A 127 -20.38 -1.80 3.68
CA PRO A 127 -19.34 -2.52 2.95
C PRO A 127 -18.90 -1.75 1.70
N VAL A 128 -17.60 -1.68 1.41
CA VAL A 128 -17.07 -0.83 0.33
C VAL A 128 -17.66 -1.13 -1.05
N GLU A 129 -18.04 -2.38 -1.32
CA GLU A 129 -18.76 -2.83 -2.52
C GLU A 129 -20.23 -2.39 -2.59
N GLN A 130 -20.75 -1.72 -1.55
CA GLN A 130 -22.09 -1.13 -1.50
C GLN A 130 -22.05 0.41 -1.49
N THR A 131 -20.90 0.99 -1.81
CA THR A 131 -20.67 2.44 -1.84
C THR A 131 -20.52 2.91 -3.29
N PRO A 132 -20.40 4.23 -3.55
CA PRO A 132 -20.11 4.72 -4.91
C PRO A 132 -18.83 4.13 -5.54
N PHE A 133 -17.88 3.63 -4.74
CA PHE A 133 -16.66 2.96 -5.25
C PHE A 133 -16.95 1.64 -5.97
N ALA A 134 -18.12 1.03 -5.76
CA ALA A 134 -18.55 -0.14 -6.51
C ALA A 134 -18.80 0.17 -8.00
N GLY A 135 -19.12 1.42 -8.31
CA GLY A 135 -19.35 1.91 -9.68
C GLY A 135 -18.19 2.70 -10.27
N ASP A 136 -16.99 2.62 -9.68
CA ASP A 136 -15.80 3.27 -10.25
C ASP A 136 -15.58 2.77 -11.70
N PRO A 137 -15.47 3.67 -12.69
CA PRO A 137 -15.43 3.29 -14.10
C PRO A 137 -14.10 2.64 -14.51
N ILE A 138 -13.06 2.75 -13.68
CA ILE A 138 -11.73 2.22 -13.94
C ILE A 138 -11.50 0.97 -13.10
N ASP A 139 -11.68 1.07 -11.78
CA ASP A 139 -11.41 -0.01 -10.82
C ASP A 139 -12.59 -0.21 -9.85
N PRO A 140 -13.68 -0.87 -10.28
CA PRO A 140 -14.85 -1.08 -9.43
C PRO A 140 -14.53 -2.01 -8.25
N VAL A 141 -14.92 -1.58 -7.05
CA VAL A 141 -14.75 -2.36 -5.81
C VAL A 141 -15.89 -3.36 -5.68
N THR A 142 -15.57 -4.65 -5.68
CA THR A 142 -16.57 -5.74 -5.70
C THR A 142 -16.58 -6.62 -4.46
N GLU A 143 -15.67 -6.41 -3.51
CA GLU A 143 -15.53 -7.24 -2.31
C GLU A 143 -14.99 -6.40 -1.14
N SER A 144 -15.64 -6.48 0.02
CA SER A 144 -15.16 -5.85 1.27
C SER A 144 -14.28 -6.77 2.09
N ASN A 145 -14.44 -8.09 1.97
CA ASN A 145 -13.66 -9.03 2.75
C ASN A 145 -12.19 -8.99 2.30
N ILE A 146 -11.35 -8.49 3.19
CA ILE A 146 -9.92 -8.27 2.94
C ILE A 146 -9.23 -9.60 2.61
N GLU A 147 -9.56 -10.67 3.33
CA GLU A 147 -8.96 -11.98 3.10
C GLU A 147 -9.27 -12.48 1.69
N VAL A 148 -10.52 -12.37 1.25
CA VAL A 148 -10.94 -12.76 -0.09
C VAL A 148 -10.22 -11.94 -1.16
N VAL A 149 -10.12 -10.62 -0.98
CA VAL A 149 -9.37 -9.74 -1.91
C VAL A 149 -7.91 -10.17 -2.00
N LEU A 150 -7.25 -10.37 -0.87
CA LEU A 150 -5.83 -10.73 -0.80
C LEU A 150 -5.56 -12.09 -1.44
N VAL A 151 -6.35 -13.12 -1.10
CA VAL A 151 -6.21 -14.48 -1.66
C VAL A 151 -6.45 -14.47 -3.17
N ARG A 152 -7.50 -13.77 -3.63
CA ARG A 152 -7.81 -13.65 -5.06
C ARG A 152 -6.68 -13.01 -5.84
N GLN A 153 -5.95 -12.08 -5.23
CA GLN A 153 -4.80 -11.39 -5.82
C GLN A 153 -3.46 -12.12 -5.58
N GLY A 154 -3.48 -13.33 -5.03
CA GLY A 154 -2.29 -14.18 -4.88
C GLY A 154 -1.39 -13.83 -3.69
N ALA A 155 -1.90 -13.11 -2.68
CA ALA A 155 -1.14 -12.85 -1.46
C ALA A 155 -0.96 -14.15 -0.64
N PRO A 156 0.25 -14.47 -0.17
CA PRO A 156 0.44 -15.56 0.77
C PRO A 156 -0.03 -15.11 2.16
N LEU A 157 -1.14 -15.68 2.64
CA LEU A 157 -1.61 -15.45 4.00
C LEU A 157 -0.83 -16.36 4.97
N GLY A 158 -0.46 -15.79 6.13
CA GLY A 158 0.14 -16.58 7.21
C GLY A 158 -0.92 -17.40 7.91
N SER A 159 -0.66 -18.70 8.08
CA SER A 159 -1.41 -19.60 8.98
C SER A 159 -1.02 -19.41 10.43
#